data_AF-A0A1Q1FGZ1-F1
#
_entry.id   AF-A0A1Q1FGZ1-F1
#
_cell.length_a   1.000
_cell.length_b   1.000
_cell.length_c   1.000
_cell.angle_alpha   90.00
_cell.angle_beta   90.00
_cell.angle_gamma   90.00
#
_symmetry.space_group_name_H-M   'P 1'
#
loop_
_entity.id
_entity.type
_entity.pdbx_description
1 polymer ?
#
loop_
_entity_poly.entity_id
_entity_poly.type
_entity_poly.pdbx_seq_one_letter_code
_entity_poly.pdbx_strand_id
1 'polypeptide(L)'
;MTNRQSKEDVWEEWVRRTILADIQSAATPDPVPMVDDSGSELSMADEYDTYRLGRGSGDYLYMLYLLEESADGPQDVIPVYIGETSNVASRLMNHFRKLRDALPISEWEDDGSWGSYGKYDHIATVYERSASQLYAWVVNVDDLEVGPYGYPTYRHELEGKMVGLVHSLPRFDRVFANRDFVPNRVPHEMGQVGPEWVDDENEPSNEEPARLAELPDEKVTGESKTELWYEWVEKTICRDINDSEETDPIPLFETDDDLVVETKTLGSSAVLKRSDAIDERIRREGKRCVHSDGVRSGESGLLYVMFQLNSENPSPTDVVPRYIGKAEAYGKKNELSANFEEIAKDRSGTRSFARWGDGNYWHVGELSETVFGETSKKLSWASELFEQGTRQLEQQTYLWIRAWDPDTYPGPYGYPAYLAEVEPLLVGLAYEAWPDYLLNHNEVPGDAPANSREFEFRPVEDCH
;
A
#
# COMPACT_ATOMS: atom_id res chain seq x y z
N MET A 1 20.86 23.46 13.91
CA MET A 1 19.45 23.12 14.17
C MET A 1 18.79 23.09 12.81
N THR A 2 18.83 21.95 12.13
CA THR A 2 18.16 21.75 10.84
C THR A 2 16.66 21.84 11.11
N ASN A 3 15.96 22.73 10.40
CA ASN A 3 14.51 22.91 10.52
C ASN A 3 13.84 21.55 10.24
N ARG A 4 13.02 21.04 11.17
CA ARG A 4 12.13 19.90 10.90
C ARG A 4 11.13 20.37 9.85
N GLN A 5 11.10 19.74 8.69
CA GLN A 5 10.05 19.92 7.68
C GLN A 5 8.90 19.00 8.05
N SER A 6 7.70 19.54 8.22
CA SER A 6 6.46 18.77 8.38
C SER A 6 6.05 18.09 7.06
N LYS A 7 5.11 17.12 7.08
CA LYS A 7 4.55 16.54 5.84
C LYS A 7 3.91 17.61 4.94
N GLU A 8 3.37 18.68 5.52
CA GLU A 8 2.89 19.85 4.78
C GLU A 8 4.04 20.51 3.99
N ASP A 9 5.18 20.76 4.64
CA ASP A 9 6.36 21.34 3.98
C ASP A 9 6.90 20.41 2.86
N VAL A 10 6.86 19.09 3.08
CA VAL A 10 7.25 18.09 2.08
C VAL A 10 6.34 18.14 0.86
N TRP A 11 5.02 18.24 1.06
CA TRP A 11 4.05 18.40 -0.02
C TRP A 11 4.26 19.71 -0.77
N GLU A 12 4.37 20.84 -0.07
CA GLU A 12 4.56 22.14 -0.70
C GLU A 12 5.81 22.18 -1.56
N GLU A 13 6.92 21.63 -1.06
CA GLU A 13 8.17 21.59 -1.79
C GLU A 13 8.09 20.66 -3.01
N TRP A 14 7.43 19.50 -2.87
CA TRP A 14 7.19 18.62 -3.99
C TRP A 14 6.37 19.31 -5.10
N VAL A 15 5.26 19.96 -4.74
CA VAL A 15 4.41 20.67 -5.70
C VAL A 15 5.16 21.83 -6.36
N ARG A 16 5.93 22.59 -5.58
CA ARG A 16 6.74 23.73 -6.08
C ARG A 16 7.74 23.29 -7.13
N ARG A 17 8.48 22.21 -6.89
CA ARG A 17 9.55 21.75 -7.79
C ARG A 17 9.06 20.92 -8.97
N THR A 18 7.82 20.45 -8.95
CA THR A 18 7.23 19.61 -10.00
C THR A 18 6.08 20.33 -10.70
N ILE A 19 4.86 20.20 -10.18
CA ILE A 19 3.62 20.68 -10.80
C ILE A 19 3.66 22.18 -11.08
N LEU A 20 4.06 23.02 -10.11
CA LEU A 20 4.12 24.46 -10.32
C LEU A 20 5.26 24.86 -11.26
N ALA A 21 6.39 24.15 -11.23
CA ALA A 21 7.48 24.37 -12.18
C ALA A 21 7.00 24.11 -13.63
N ASP A 22 6.19 23.06 -13.83
CA ASP A 22 5.58 22.75 -15.13
C ASP A 22 4.48 23.76 -15.50
N ILE A 23 3.64 24.21 -14.56
CA ILE A 23 2.63 25.25 -14.84
C ILE A 23 3.27 26.59 -15.23
N GLN A 24 4.40 26.95 -14.63
CA GLN A 24 5.09 28.22 -14.86
C GLN A 24 6.03 28.19 -16.07
N SER A 25 6.36 27.00 -16.56
CA SER A 25 7.28 26.79 -17.66
C SER A 25 6.57 26.94 -19.01
N ALA A 26 7.10 27.79 -19.89
CA ALA A 26 6.60 27.91 -21.26
C ALA A 26 6.95 26.68 -22.14
N ALA A 27 7.77 25.75 -21.63
CA ALA A 27 8.19 24.55 -22.34
C ALA A 27 7.24 23.34 -22.12
N THR A 28 6.30 23.49 -21.19
CA THR A 28 5.35 22.46 -20.77
C THR A 28 3.93 22.88 -21.16
N PRO A 29 3.04 21.91 -21.45
CA PRO A 29 1.67 22.19 -21.84
C PRO A 29 0.73 22.42 -20.64
N ASP A 30 1.23 22.30 -19.41
CA ASP A 30 0.44 22.39 -18.18
C ASP A 30 0.09 23.85 -17.82
N PRO A 31 -1.07 24.09 -17.19
CA PRO A 31 -2.09 23.11 -16.80
C PRO A 31 -2.93 22.64 -17.99
N VAL A 32 -3.26 21.34 -18.06
CA VAL A 32 -4.02 20.73 -19.17
C VAL A 32 -5.45 20.40 -18.74
N PRO A 33 -6.48 21.13 -19.22
CA PRO A 33 -7.88 20.90 -18.81
C PRO A 33 -8.39 19.57 -19.34
N MET A 34 -9.07 18.78 -18.51
CA MET A 34 -9.54 17.44 -18.89
C MET A 34 -10.87 17.45 -19.66
N VAL A 35 -11.77 18.37 -19.32
CA VAL A 35 -13.17 18.41 -19.79
C VAL A 35 -13.45 19.73 -20.49
N ASP A 36 -14.15 19.65 -21.63
CA ASP A 36 -14.85 20.76 -22.27
C ASP A 36 -16.37 20.55 -22.08
N ASP A 37 -16.97 21.45 -21.31
CA ASP A 37 -18.39 21.49 -20.94
C ASP A 37 -19.17 22.62 -21.63
N SER A 38 -18.58 23.28 -22.64
CA SER A 38 -19.23 24.36 -23.39
C SER A 38 -20.40 23.88 -24.27
N GLY A 39 -20.49 22.58 -24.52
CA GLY A 39 -21.53 21.90 -25.29
C GLY A 39 -22.70 21.38 -24.46
N SER A 40 -23.61 20.64 -25.11
CA SER A 40 -24.72 19.96 -24.43
C SER A 40 -24.33 18.63 -23.78
N GLU A 41 -23.16 18.11 -24.11
CA GLU A 41 -22.59 16.87 -23.57
C GLU A 41 -21.12 17.12 -23.24
N LEU A 42 -20.61 16.46 -22.20
CA LEU A 42 -19.19 16.53 -21.86
C LEU A 42 -18.34 15.92 -22.97
N SER A 43 -17.32 16.67 -23.38
CA SER A 43 -16.29 16.22 -24.30
C SER A 43 -14.89 16.37 -23.69
N MET A 44 -13.91 15.70 -24.27
CA MET A 44 -12.51 15.93 -23.88
C MET A 44 -12.06 17.25 -24.48
N ALA A 45 -11.31 18.04 -23.72
CA ALA A 45 -10.62 19.20 -24.28
C ALA A 45 -9.56 18.76 -25.30
N ASP A 46 -9.37 19.56 -26.36
CA ASP A 46 -8.38 19.28 -27.41
C ASP A 46 -6.94 19.22 -26.85
N GLU A 47 -6.66 20.03 -25.83
CA GLU A 47 -5.41 20.05 -25.09
C GLU A 47 -5.15 18.71 -24.39
N TYR A 48 -6.16 18.15 -23.69
CA TYR A 48 -6.06 16.85 -23.04
C TYR A 48 -5.87 15.71 -24.03
N ASP A 49 -6.59 15.75 -25.15
CA ASP A 49 -6.50 14.74 -26.20
C ASP A 49 -5.09 14.70 -26.79
N THR A 50 -4.53 15.87 -27.08
CA THR A 50 -3.15 16.01 -27.57
C THR A 50 -2.14 15.58 -26.50
N TYR A 51 -2.34 16.00 -25.25
CA TYR A 51 -1.45 15.72 -24.13
C TYR A 51 -1.31 14.22 -23.86
N ARG A 52 -2.43 13.52 -23.69
CA ARG A 52 -2.44 12.07 -23.39
C ARG A 52 -1.84 11.24 -24.53
N LEU A 53 -2.05 11.65 -25.78
CA LEU A 53 -1.51 10.97 -26.96
C LEU A 53 -0.01 11.25 -27.16
N GLY A 54 0.46 12.44 -26.73
CA GLY A 54 1.85 12.85 -26.84
C GLY A 54 2.81 12.14 -25.88
N ARG A 55 2.34 11.61 -24.74
CA ARG A 55 3.18 10.93 -23.74
C ARG A 55 3.49 9.47 -24.09
N GLY A 56 2.58 8.76 -24.74
CA GLY A 56 2.81 7.36 -25.17
C GLY A 56 3.02 6.36 -24.02
N SER A 57 4.04 5.51 -24.16
CA SER A 57 4.42 4.47 -23.18
C SER A 57 5.72 4.81 -22.47
N GLY A 58 5.82 4.46 -21.19
CA GLY A 58 6.91 4.83 -20.29
C GLY A 58 6.45 4.72 -18.84
N ASP A 59 7.31 5.01 -17.87
CA ASP A 59 6.95 4.91 -16.45
C ASP A 59 6.42 6.26 -15.96
N TYR A 60 5.10 6.40 -15.88
CA TYR A 60 4.48 7.67 -15.56
C TYR A 60 3.78 7.67 -14.21
N LEU A 61 3.92 8.77 -13.49
CA LEU A 61 2.97 9.21 -12.48
C LEU A 61 2.04 10.25 -13.13
N TYR A 62 0.76 10.20 -12.80
CA TYR A 62 -0.19 11.25 -13.19
C TYR A 62 -1.04 11.67 -12.00
N MET A 63 -1.50 12.91 -12.06
CA MET A 63 -2.39 13.51 -11.08
C MET A 63 -3.56 14.20 -11.80
N LEU A 64 -4.77 13.94 -11.32
CA LEU A 64 -5.93 14.78 -11.59
C LEU A 64 -6.06 15.76 -10.43
N TYR A 65 -6.22 17.05 -10.73
CA TYR A 65 -6.21 18.10 -9.72
C TYR A 65 -7.10 19.28 -10.12
N LEU A 66 -7.58 20.02 -9.12
CA LEU A 66 -8.18 21.33 -9.31
C LEU A 66 -7.11 22.40 -9.09
N LEU A 67 -7.25 23.53 -9.79
CA LEU A 67 -6.37 24.67 -9.68
C LEU A 67 -7.21 25.94 -9.43
N GLU A 68 -6.89 26.71 -8.40
CA GLU A 68 -7.50 28.04 -8.20
C GLU A 68 -6.98 29.06 -9.23
N GLU A 69 -7.82 30.05 -9.62
CA GLU A 69 -7.60 30.90 -10.81
C GLU A 69 -6.23 31.59 -10.91
N SER A 70 -5.56 31.89 -9.80
CA SER A 70 -4.27 32.59 -9.81
C SER A 70 -3.03 31.70 -9.67
N ALA A 71 -3.16 30.42 -9.26
CA ALA A 71 -2.06 29.47 -9.07
C ALA A 71 -0.77 30.09 -8.48
N ASP A 72 -0.94 30.86 -7.40
CA ASP A 72 0.11 31.67 -6.78
C ASP A 72 1.07 30.83 -5.90
N GLY A 73 0.65 29.63 -5.49
CA GLY A 73 1.49 28.74 -4.68
C GLY A 73 0.99 27.29 -4.56
N PRO A 74 1.73 26.44 -3.81
CA PRO A 74 1.42 25.02 -3.68
C PRO A 74 0.04 24.70 -3.07
N GLN A 75 -0.50 25.66 -2.32
CA GLN A 75 -1.80 25.58 -1.66
C GLN A 75 -2.96 25.59 -2.67
N ASP A 76 -2.73 26.15 -3.86
CA ASP A 76 -3.76 26.30 -4.90
C ASP A 76 -3.91 25.03 -5.75
N VAL A 77 -3.03 24.04 -5.55
CA VAL A 77 -3.07 22.74 -6.21
C VAL A 77 -3.80 21.75 -5.31
N ILE A 78 -5.04 21.41 -5.69
CA ILE A 78 -5.90 20.48 -4.93
C ILE A 78 -5.87 19.11 -5.61
N PRO A 79 -5.14 18.12 -5.08
CA PRO A 79 -5.07 16.79 -5.65
C PRO A 79 -6.42 16.08 -5.50
N VAL A 80 -6.96 15.60 -6.62
CA VAL A 80 -8.21 14.83 -6.66
C VAL A 80 -7.92 13.34 -6.81
N TYR A 81 -6.94 12.97 -7.61
CA TYR A 81 -6.55 11.57 -7.78
C TYR A 81 -5.12 11.45 -8.27
N ILE A 82 -4.37 10.52 -7.71
CA ILE A 82 -3.00 10.18 -8.13
C ILE A 82 -2.99 8.74 -8.61
N GLY A 83 -2.26 8.46 -9.68
CA GLY A 83 -1.94 7.08 -10.00
C GLY A 83 -0.76 6.93 -10.93
N GLU A 84 -0.41 5.67 -11.16
CA GLU A 84 0.69 5.30 -12.05
C GLU A 84 0.21 4.59 -13.32
N THR A 85 1.03 4.64 -14.37
CA THR A 85 0.78 3.86 -15.59
C THR A 85 2.01 3.64 -16.44
N SER A 86 1.98 2.55 -17.23
CA SER A 86 2.88 2.32 -18.38
C SER A 86 2.35 2.88 -19.70
N ASN A 87 1.08 3.34 -19.73
CA ASN A 87 0.37 3.77 -20.92
C ASN A 87 -0.61 4.91 -20.60
N VAL A 88 -0.12 6.14 -20.73
CA VAL A 88 -0.86 7.37 -20.43
C VAL A 88 -2.11 7.48 -21.29
N ALA A 89 -1.99 7.24 -22.60
CA ALA A 89 -3.08 7.40 -23.54
C ALA A 89 -4.30 6.54 -23.18
N SER A 90 -4.09 5.27 -22.85
CA SER A 90 -5.16 4.35 -22.45
C SER A 90 -5.72 4.69 -21.07
N ARG A 91 -4.84 5.03 -20.11
CA ARG A 91 -5.24 5.27 -18.72
C ARG A 91 -6.09 6.54 -18.58
N LEU A 92 -5.61 7.65 -19.15
CA LEU A 92 -6.28 8.95 -19.14
C LEU A 92 -7.61 8.94 -19.92
N MET A 93 -7.66 8.25 -21.06
CA MET A 93 -8.92 8.04 -21.79
C MET A 93 -9.95 7.26 -20.94
N ASN A 94 -9.51 6.24 -20.21
CA ASN A 94 -10.40 5.49 -19.33
C ASN A 94 -10.95 6.35 -18.20
N HIS A 95 -10.13 7.20 -17.58
CA HIS A 95 -10.60 8.15 -16.56
C HIS A 95 -11.66 9.09 -17.10
N PHE A 96 -11.44 9.68 -18.28
CA PHE A 96 -12.45 10.54 -18.92
C PHE A 96 -13.77 9.82 -19.16
N ARG A 97 -13.74 8.64 -19.77
CA ARG A 97 -14.97 7.86 -20.04
C ARG A 97 -15.73 7.57 -18.76
N LYS A 98 -15.02 7.14 -17.71
CA LYS A 98 -15.63 6.79 -16.43
C LYS A 98 -16.15 8.01 -15.66
N LEU A 99 -15.47 9.15 -15.74
CA LEU A 99 -15.96 10.42 -15.21
C LEU A 99 -17.24 10.85 -15.91
N ARG A 100 -17.24 10.86 -17.25
CA ARG A 100 -18.42 11.22 -18.04
C ARG A 100 -19.61 10.30 -17.74
N ASP A 101 -19.37 9.00 -17.63
CA ASP A 101 -20.42 8.02 -17.33
C ASP A 101 -20.97 8.15 -15.90
N ALA A 102 -20.26 8.84 -15.00
CA ALA A 102 -20.68 9.11 -13.61
C ALA A 102 -21.39 10.47 -13.45
N LEU A 103 -21.54 11.25 -14.53
CA LEU A 103 -22.22 12.55 -14.53
C LEU A 103 -23.56 12.48 -15.28
N PRO A 104 -24.58 13.26 -14.85
CA PRO A 104 -24.57 14.17 -13.70
C PRO A 104 -24.73 13.42 -12.37
N ILE A 105 -24.14 13.94 -11.28
CA ILE A 105 -24.23 13.26 -9.97
C ILE A 105 -25.65 13.22 -9.41
N SER A 106 -26.56 14.07 -9.91
CA SER A 106 -27.98 14.05 -9.55
C SER A 106 -28.70 12.76 -9.97
N GLU A 107 -28.12 12.01 -10.89
CA GLU A 107 -28.62 10.71 -11.35
C GLU A 107 -27.94 9.53 -10.63
N TRP A 108 -27.01 9.80 -9.70
CA TRP A 108 -26.42 8.75 -8.87
C TRP A 108 -27.48 8.14 -7.96
N GLU A 109 -27.52 6.80 -7.94
CA GLU A 109 -28.37 6.03 -7.05
C GLU A 109 -27.50 5.02 -6.31
N ASP A 110 -27.74 4.88 -5.00
CA ASP A 110 -27.18 3.76 -4.26
C ASP A 110 -27.83 2.46 -4.75
N ASP A 111 -27.07 1.68 -5.50
CA ASP A 111 -27.52 0.38 -6.01
C ASP A 111 -27.49 -0.72 -4.92
N GLY A 112 -27.14 -0.36 -3.68
CA GLY A 112 -27.01 -1.26 -2.54
C GLY A 112 -25.83 -2.22 -2.67
N SER A 113 -25.01 -2.08 -3.71
CA SER A 113 -23.77 -2.81 -3.87
C SER A 113 -22.65 -2.12 -3.12
N TRP A 114 -21.69 -2.92 -2.66
CA TRP A 114 -20.53 -2.35 -2.03
C TRP A 114 -19.71 -1.51 -3.03
N GLY A 115 -19.43 -0.26 -2.65
CA GLY A 115 -18.71 0.69 -3.50
C GLY A 115 -19.59 1.31 -4.59
N SER A 116 -20.92 1.32 -4.39
CA SER A 116 -21.92 2.00 -5.24
C SER A 116 -21.56 3.46 -5.50
N TYR A 117 -21.07 4.16 -4.47
CA TYR A 117 -20.29 5.38 -4.65
C TYR A 117 -18.82 5.01 -4.88
N GLY A 118 -18.44 4.98 -6.15
CA GLY A 118 -17.15 4.57 -6.67
C GLY A 118 -16.10 5.68 -6.66
N LYS A 119 -14.88 5.34 -7.09
CA LYS A 119 -13.81 6.33 -7.30
C LYS A 119 -14.24 7.41 -8.30
N TYR A 120 -14.92 7.00 -9.37
CA TYR A 120 -15.31 7.93 -10.43
C TYR A 120 -16.51 8.77 -10.04
N ASP A 121 -17.44 8.23 -9.26
CA ASP A 121 -18.54 9.00 -8.66
C ASP A 121 -18.01 10.08 -7.72
N HIS A 122 -16.94 9.79 -6.97
CA HIS A 122 -16.26 10.78 -6.14
C HIS A 122 -15.55 11.87 -6.95
N ILE A 123 -14.75 11.50 -7.96
CA ILE A 123 -14.13 12.48 -8.87
C ILE A 123 -15.20 13.34 -9.56
N ALA A 124 -16.32 12.73 -9.99
CA ALA A 124 -17.46 13.43 -10.60
C ALA A 124 -18.09 14.43 -9.64
N THR A 125 -18.30 14.03 -8.39
CA THR A 125 -18.85 14.92 -7.35
C THR A 125 -17.92 16.09 -7.07
N VAL A 126 -16.62 15.85 -6.91
CA VAL A 126 -15.62 16.91 -6.71
C VAL A 126 -15.60 17.88 -7.89
N TYR A 127 -15.66 17.36 -9.12
CA TYR A 127 -15.73 18.17 -10.33
C TYR A 127 -17.00 19.02 -10.41
N GLU A 128 -18.19 18.41 -10.26
CA GLU A 128 -19.47 19.11 -10.42
C GLU A 128 -19.72 20.16 -9.33
N ARG A 129 -19.12 19.99 -8.14
CA ARG A 129 -19.23 20.94 -7.03
C ARG A 129 -18.15 22.01 -6.99
N SER A 130 -17.09 21.86 -7.77
CA SER A 130 -16.03 22.86 -7.84
C SER A 130 -16.38 23.98 -8.82
N ALA A 131 -15.97 25.21 -8.48
CA ALA A 131 -15.91 26.31 -9.45
C ALA A 131 -14.65 26.23 -10.35
N SER A 132 -13.67 25.42 -9.95
CA SER A 132 -12.41 25.23 -10.67
C SER A 132 -12.50 24.09 -11.67
N GLN A 133 -11.76 24.22 -12.76
CA GLN A 133 -11.66 23.15 -13.76
C GLN A 133 -10.80 21.98 -13.26
N LEU A 134 -11.11 20.77 -13.73
CA LEU A 134 -10.30 19.58 -13.50
C LEU A 134 -9.19 19.50 -14.54
N TYR A 135 -7.95 19.48 -14.07
CA TYR A 135 -6.73 19.40 -14.87
C TYR A 135 -6.05 18.04 -14.71
N ALA A 136 -5.20 17.70 -15.68
CA ALA A 136 -4.32 16.55 -15.62
C ALA A 136 -2.86 16.97 -15.70
N TRP A 137 -2.03 16.38 -14.84
CA TRP A 137 -0.58 16.51 -14.85
C TRP A 137 0.05 15.12 -14.97
N VAL A 138 1.08 14.97 -15.80
CA VAL A 138 1.77 13.71 -16.07
C VAL A 138 3.28 13.95 -16.07
N VAL A 139 4.00 13.18 -15.28
CA VAL A 139 5.47 13.20 -15.22
C VAL A 139 6.03 11.83 -15.52
N ASN A 140 7.10 11.79 -16.32
CA ASN A 140 7.89 10.58 -16.49
C ASN A 140 8.75 10.40 -15.23
N VAL A 141 8.63 9.25 -14.59
CA VAL A 141 9.33 8.95 -13.34
C VAL A 141 10.85 8.92 -13.56
N ASP A 142 11.30 8.54 -14.76
CA ASP A 142 12.72 8.56 -15.12
C ASP A 142 13.31 9.98 -15.20
N ASP A 143 12.47 11.00 -15.35
CA ASP A 143 12.91 12.41 -15.38
C ASP A 143 13.06 12.98 -13.96
N LEU A 144 12.66 12.23 -12.92
CA LEU A 144 12.77 12.63 -11.52
C LEU A 144 14.06 12.11 -10.90
N GLU A 145 14.88 13.01 -10.36
CA GLU A 145 16.06 12.60 -9.57
C GLU A 145 15.66 11.96 -8.23
N VAL A 146 14.63 12.49 -7.56
CA VAL A 146 14.17 12.05 -6.23
C VAL A 146 12.66 12.24 -6.06
N GLY A 147 12.04 11.37 -5.24
CA GLY A 147 10.65 11.50 -4.78
C GLY A 147 10.47 12.54 -3.66
N PRO A 148 9.25 12.73 -3.11
CA PRO A 148 8.94 13.78 -2.14
C PRO A 148 9.81 13.75 -0.89
N TYR A 149 10.20 12.57 -0.42
CA TYR A 149 11.08 12.41 0.75
C TYR A 149 12.58 12.56 0.47
N GLY A 150 12.97 12.97 -0.75
CA GLY A 150 14.37 13.27 -1.09
C GLY A 150 15.23 12.06 -1.47
N TYR A 151 14.63 10.91 -1.76
CA TYR A 151 15.33 9.69 -2.19
C TYR A 151 14.89 9.25 -3.59
N PRO A 152 15.76 8.55 -4.35
CA PRO A 152 15.38 7.91 -5.61
C PRO A 152 14.13 7.04 -5.44
N THR A 153 13.33 6.96 -6.49
CA THR A 153 12.04 6.29 -6.46
C THR A 153 11.76 5.66 -7.80
N TYR A 154 10.96 4.60 -7.80
CA TYR A 154 10.38 4.03 -9.01
C TYR A 154 8.86 4.24 -9.01
N ARG A 155 8.23 3.90 -10.12
CA ARG A 155 6.83 4.25 -10.40
C ARG A 155 5.84 3.86 -9.30
N HIS A 156 5.84 2.61 -8.86
CA HIS A 156 4.90 2.11 -7.84
C HIS A 156 5.21 2.68 -6.44
N GLU A 157 6.49 2.79 -6.07
CA GLU A 157 6.90 3.43 -4.81
C GLU A 157 6.49 4.92 -4.78
N LEU A 158 6.61 5.62 -5.91
CA LEU A 158 6.24 7.03 -6.00
C LEU A 158 4.73 7.23 -5.83
N GLU A 159 3.88 6.36 -6.40
CA GLU A 159 2.44 6.38 -6.14
C GLU A 159 2.15 6.23 -4.65
N GLY A 160 2.73 5.22 -3.99
CA GLY A 160 2.57 4.99 -2.55
C GLY A 160 3.03 6.19 -1.71
N LYS A 161 4.20 6.77 -2.01
CA LYS A 161 4.71 7.98 -1.36
C LYS A 161 3.76 9.17 -1.51
N MET A 162 3.27 9.40 -2.72
CA MET A 162 2.43 10.56 -3.03
C MET A 162 1.02 10.45 -2.45
N VAL A 163 0.39 9.29 -2.58
CA VAL A 163 -0.93 9.04 -1.98
C VAL A 163 -0.84 9.06 -0.46
N GLY A 164 0.20 8.42 0.09
CA GLY A 164 0.64 8.51 1.48
C GLY A 164 0.61 9.93 2.03
N LEU A 165 1.42 10.77 1.38
CA LEU A 165 1.61 12.17 1.70
C LEU A 165 0.32 12.98 1.60
N VAL A 166 -0.41 12.91 0.48
CA VAL A 166 -1.64 13.70 0.27
C VAL A 166 -2.71 13.36 1.29
N HIS A 167 -2.96 12.07 1.54
CA HIS A 167 -3.95 11.63 2.52
C HIS A 167 -3.61 12.06 3.95
N SER A 168 -2.32 12.23 4.28
CA SER A 168 -1.91 12.73 5.60
C SER A 168 -2.21 14.21 5.83
N LEU A 169 -2.68 14.94 4.81
CA LEU A 169 -3.02 16.36 4.89
C LEU A 169 -4.55 16.51 5.04
N PRO A 170 -5.06 16.90 6.23
CA PRO A 170 -6.50 16.90 6.50
C PRO A 170 -7.34 17.72 5.52
N ARG A 171 -6.76 18.76 4.91
CA ARG A 171 -7.48 19.60 3.92
C ARG A 171 -7.88 18.86 2.63
N PHE A 172 -7.31 17.68 2.37
CA PHE A 172 -7.59 16.90 1.16
C PHE A 172 -8.50 15.68 1.39
N ASP A 173 -8.85 15.39 2.65
CA ASP A 173 -9.58 14.18 3.07
C ASP A 173 -10.91 13.97 2.34
N ARG A 174 -11.64 15.05 2.02
CA ARG A 174 -12.95 14.97 1.36
C ARG A 174 -12.90 15.04 -0.17
N VAL A 175 -11.77 15.44 -0.75
CA VAL A 175 -11.61 15.63 -2.21
C VAL A 175 -10.73 14.58 -2.88
N PHE A 176 -9.89 13.88 -2.11
CA PHE A 176 -8.92 12.94 -2.64
C PHE A 176 -9.54 11.54 -2.83
N ALA A 177 -9.72 11.12 -4.08
CA ALA A 177 -10.47 9.94 -4.49
C ALA A 177 -9.65 8.63 -4.56
N ASN A 178 -8.41 8.63 -4.08
CA ASN A 178 -7.59 7.42 -4.04
C ASN A 178 -8.22 6.36 -3.13
N ARG A 179 -8.04 5.09 -3.50
CA ARG A 179 -8.55 3.93 -2.75
C ARG A 179 -7.47 2.92 -2.40
N ASP A 180 -6.42 2.90 -3.19
CA ASP A 180 -5.20 2.17 -2.90
C ASP A 180 -4.27 3.11 -2.11
N PHE A 181 -3.46 2.55 -1.22
CA PHE A 181 -2.58 3.30 -0.31
C PHE A 181 -3.29 4.28 0.63
N VAL A 182 -4.61 4.17 0.82
CA VAL A 182 -5.35 4.84 1.90
C VAL A 182 -6.01 3.78 2.78
N PRO A 183 -6.32 4.09 4.06
CA PRO A 183 -7.00 3.16 4.95
C PRO A 183 -8.36 2.74 4.37
N ASN A 184 -8.69 1.44 4.37
CA ASN A 184 -9.99 0.94 3.84
C ASN A 184 -11.24 1.56 4.50
N ARG A 185 -11.08 2.15 5.70
CA ARG A 185 -12.15 2.86 6.40
C ARG A 185 -12.67 4.05 5.59
N VAL A 186 -11.78 4.82 4.96
CA VAL A 186 -12.13 6.01 4.17
C VAL A 186 -13.08 5.69 3.01
N PRO A 187 -12.75 4.77 2.07
CA PRO A 187 -13.67 4.44 0.98
C PRO A 187 -14.95 3.73 1.48
N HIS A 188 -14.96 3.17 2.69
CA HIS A 188 -16.18 2.62 3.27
C HIS A 188 -17.12 3.71 3.77
N GLU A 189 -16.63 4.65 4.59
CA GLU A 189 -17.42 5.78 5.11
C GLU A 189 -17.93 6.66 3.97
N MET A 190 -17.06 6.97 2.99
CA MET A 190 -17.43 7.66 1.76
C MET A 190 -18.55 6.92 1.00
N GLY A 191 -18.49 5.59 0.96
CA GLY A 191 -19.51 4.76 0.33
C GLY A 191 -20.88 4.79 1.03
N GLN A 192 -20.94 5.12 2.32
CA GLN A 192 -22.18 5.18 3.10
C GLN A 192 -22.97 6.48 2.89
N VAL A 193 -22.27 7.59 2.67
CA VAL A 193 -22.89 8.92 2.53
C VAL A 193 -22.97 9.40 1.08
N GLY A 194 -22.23 8.77 0.16
CA GLY A 194 -22.29 9.05 -1.27
C GLY A 194 -21.87 10.49 -1.60
N PRO A 195 -22.56 11.19 -2.52
CA PRO A 195 -22.21 12.56 -2.89
C PRO A 195 -22.13 13.52 -1.70
N GLU A 196 -22.90 13.31 -0.63
CA GLU A 196 -22.87 14.18 0.56
C GLU A 196 -21.49 14.22 1.25
N TRP A 197 -20.63 13.21 1.03
CA TRP A 197 -19.25 13.16 1.55
C TRP A 197 -18.45 14.45 1.32
N VAL A 198 -18.59 15.05 0.13
CA VAL A 198 -17.80 16.23 -0.29
C VAL A 198 -18.27 17.52 0.38
N ASP A 199 -19.55 17.63 0.76
CA ASP A 199 -20.15 18.86 1.34
C ASP A 199 -20.21 18.84 2.86
N ASP A 200 -19.78 17.75 3.49
CA ASP A 200 -19.95 17.56 4.93
C ASP A 200 -18.86 18.31 5.72
N GLU A 201 -19.03 19.63 5.81
CA GLU A 201 -18.21 20.53 6.64
C GLU A 201 -18.45 20.32 8.16
N ASN A 202 -19.50 19.56 8.54
CA ASN A 202 -19.92 19.42 9.93
C ASN A 202 -19.45 18.12 10.59
N GLU A 203 -19.09 17.10 9.81
CA GLU A 203 -18.43 15.91 10.34
C GLU A 203 -16.94 16.16 10.62
N PRO A 204 -16.41 15.60 11.72
CA PRO A 204 -14.99 15.70 12.02
C PRO A 204 -14.16 15.15 10.85
N SER A 205 -13.07 15.84 10.55
CA SER A 205 -12.01 15.32 9.66
C SER A 205 -11.64 13.91 10.09
N ASN A 206 -11.25 13.04 9.15
CA ASN A 206 -10.68 11.74 9.46
C ASN A 206 -9.66 11.86 10.60
N GLU A 207 -9.93 11.17 11.72
CA GLU A 207 -9.15 11.29 12.95
C GLU A 207 -7.71 10.75 12.76
N GLU A 208 -7.48 9.90 11.75
CA GLU A 208 -6.19 9.26 11.51
C GLU A 208 -5.14 10.24 10.93
N PRO A 209 -5.40 11.02 9.85
CA PRO A 209 -4.54 12.13 9.43
C PRO A 209 -4.29 13.16 10.53
N ALA A 210 -5.32 13.55 11.29
CA ALA A 210 -5.19 14.49 12.39
C ALA A 210 -4.26 13.96 13.49
N ARG A 211 -4.43 12.69 13.90
CA ARG A 211 -3.53 12.02 14.86
C ARG A 211 -2.10 11.97 14.34
N LEU A 212 -1.89 11.58 13.09
CA LEU A 212 -0.55 11.52 12.50
C LEU A 212 0.16 12.88 12.48
N ALA A 213 -0.58 13.96 12.22
CA ALA A 213 -0.05 15.31 12.24
C ALA A 213 0.40 15.79 13.64
N GLU A 214 -0.13 15.19 14.71
CA GLU A 214 0.30 15.46 16.09
C GLU A 214 1.56 14.69 16.51
N LEU A 215 1.91 13.63 15.78
CA LEU A 215 3.05 12.79 16.13
C LEU A 215 4.38 13.44 15.74
N PRO A 216 5.42 13.29 16.57
CA PRO A 216 6.70 13.87 16.29
C PRO A 216 7.38 13.15 15.12
N ASP A 217 7.90 13.91 14.15
CA ASP A 217 8.79 13.35 13.12
C ASP A 217 10.01 12.70 13.79
N GLU A 218 10.46 11.55 13.31
CA GLU A 218 11.71 10.98 13.78
C GLU A 218 12.88 11.47 12.92
N LYS A 219 13.99 11.82 13.56
CA LYS A 219 15.19 12.12 12.81
C LYS A 219 15.78 10.80 12.29
N VAL A 220 15.68 10.58 10.98
CA VAL A 220 16.46 9.55 10.29
C VAL A 220 17.88 10.05 9.98
N THR A 221 18.81 9.11 9.93
CA THR A 221 20.24 9.36 9.66
C THR A 221 20.76 8.71 8.39
N GLY A 222 20.06 7.72 7.85
CA GLY A 222 20.41 7.11 6.57
C GLY A 222 20.47 8.13 5.42
N GLU A 223 21.57 8.13 4.67
CA GLU A 223 21.80 8.96 3.48
C GLU A 223 21.35 8.24 2.19
N SER A 224 21.00 6.95 2.29
CA SER A 224 20.49 6.11 1.20
C SER A 224 19.28 5.28 1.65
N LYS A 225 18.49 4.78 0.68
CA LYS A 225 17.36 3.88 0.97
C LYS A 225 17.81 2.59 1.71
N THR A 226 18.98 2.06 1.37
CA THR A 226 19.56 0.89 2.05
C THR A 226 19.87 1.18 3.52
N GLU A 227 20.43 2.36 3.82
CA GLU A 227 20.70 2.75 5.21
C GLU A 227 19.40 3.02 5.98
N LEU A 228 18.39 3.61 5.35
CA LEU A 228 17.06 3.76 5.95
C LEU A 228 16.40 2.41 6.26
N TRP A 229 16.55 1.41 5.39
CA TRP A 229 16.08 0.05 5.66
C TRP A 229 16.74 -0.50 6.93
N TYR A 230 18.08 -0.44 7.02
CA TYR A 230 18.80 -0.94 8.18
C TYR A 230 18.48 -0.18 9.46
N GLU A 231 18.35 1.14 9.40
CA GLU A 231 17.93 1.96 10.54
C GLU A 231 16.52 1.58 11.03
N TRP A 232 15.58 1.35 10.10
CA TRP A 232 14.23 0.89 10.45
C TRP A 232 14.24 -0.51 11.07
N VAL A 233 14.99 -1.46 10.49
CA VAL A 233 15.16 -2.83 11.02
C VAL A 233 15.78 -2.82 12.41
N GLU A 234 16.76 -1.95 12.66
CA GLU A 234 17.38 -1.78 13.99
C GLU A 234 16.34 -1.40 15.04
N LYS A 235 15.52 -0.39 14.75
CA LYS A 235 14.52 0.17 15.67
C LYS A 235 13.29 -0.71 15.84
N THR A 236 13.10 -1.72 14.99
CA THR A 236 11.91 -2.57 14.98
C THR A 236 12.27 -4.04 15.18
N ILE A 237 12.57 -4.78 14.10
CA ILE A 237 12.78 -6.23 14.12
C ILE A 237 13.94 -6.61 15.04
N CYS A 238 15.11 -5.96 14.93
CA CYS A 238 16.25 -6.28 15.80
C CYS A 238 16.01 -5.88 17.25
N ARG A 239 15.33 -4.76 17.50
CA ARG A 239 14.93 -4.37 18.86
C ARG A 239 14.07 -5.46 19.49
N ASP A 240 13.06 -5.94 18.78
CA ASP A 240 12.13 -6.95 19.29
C ASP A 240 12.81 -8.33 19.43
N ILE A 241 13.76 -8.69 18.57
CA ILE A 241 14.60 -9.90 18.72
C ILE A 241 15.47 -9.84 19.99
N ASN A 242 15.95 -8.65 20.35
CA ASN A 242 16.85 -8.46 21.49
C ASN A 242 16.11 -8.13 22.80
N ASP A 243 14.79 -7.97 22.76
CA ASP A 243 13.98 -7.73 23.95
C ASP A 243 13.65 -9.06 24.64
N SER A 244 14.08 -9.21 25.89
CA SER A 244 13.86 -10.44 26.68
C SER A 244 12.39 -10.71 27.03
N GLU A 245 11.53 -9.69 26.93
CA GLU A 245 10.09 -9.83 27.15
C GLU A 245 9.33 -10.21 25.86
N GLU A 246 9.99 -10.09 24.71
CA GLU A 246 9.44 -10.51 23.43
C GLU A 246 9.85 -11.95 23.10
N THR A 247 9.05 -12.61 22.25
CA THR A 247 9.29 -13.99 21.81
C THR A 247 9.91 -14.06 20.42
N ASP A 248 10.38 -12.93 19.89
CA ASP A 248 10.97 -12.84 18.56
C ASP A 248 12.43 -13.34 18.57
N PRO A 249 12.92 -13.88 17.45
CA PRO A 249 12.21 -14.11 16.20
C PRO A 249 11.29 -15.35 16.28
N ILE A 250 10.07 -15.26 15.72
CA ILE A 250 9.10 -16.36 15.75
C ILE A 250 9.14 -17.14 14.41
N PRO A 251 9.41 -18.46 14.42
CA PRO A 251 9.30 -19.30 13.23
C PRO A 251 7.93 -19.20 12.58
N LEU A 252 7.87 -19.01 11.26
CA LEU A 252 6.60 -19.00 10.53
C LEU A 252 5.96 -20.39 10.52
N PHE A 253 6.77 -21.43 10.32
CA PHE A 253 6.33 -22.82 10.22
C PHE A 253 6.75 -23.62 11.44
N GLU A 254 5.94 -24.64 11.76
CA GLU A 254 6.34 -25.70 12.69
C GLU A 254 7.25 -26.68 11.95
N THR A 255 8.45 -26.95 12.48
CA THR A 255 9.43 -27.84 11.85
C THR A 255 9.97 -28.87 12.83
N ASP A 256 10.52 -29.96 12.32
CA ASP A 256 11.42 -30.82 13.09
C ASP A 256 12.86 -30.24 13.14
N ASP A 257 13.78 -31.00 13.74
CA ASP A 257 15.19 -30.63 13.89
C ASP A 257 15.92 -30.46 12.54
N ASP A 258 15.40 -31.04 11.46
CA ASP A 258 15.96 -30.99 10.11
C ASP A 258 15.24 -29.94 9.22
N LEU A 259 14.45 -29.04 9.82
CA LEU A 259 13.66 -27.99 9.15
C LEU A 259 12.57 -28.53 8.21
N VAL A 260 12.11 -29.77 8.41
CA VAL A 260 11.00 -30.33 7.65
C VAL A 260 9.67 -29.81 8.20
N VAL A 261 8.94 -29.02 7.42
CA VAL A 261 7.71 -28.33 7.86
C VAL A 261 6.58 -29.33 8.11
N GLU A 262 6.06 -29.39 9.33
CA GLU A 262 4.89 -30.22 9.67
C GLU A 262 3.67 -29.87 8.80
N THR A 263 2.78 -30.84 8.63
CA THR A 263 1.54 -30.65 7.87
C THR A 263 0.34 -30.88 8.76
N LYS A 264 -0.76 -30.17 8.47
CA LYS A 264 -2.09 -30.44 9.02
C LYS A 264 -3.09 -30.74 7.91
N THR A 265 -4.16 -31.45 8.24
CA THR A 265 -5.23 -31.77 7.30
C THR A 265 -6.32 -30.71 7.35
N LEU A 266 -6.66 -30.12 6.20
CA LEU A 266 -7.81 -29.24 6.03
C LEU A 266 -8.78 -29.87 5.02
N GLY A 267 -9.82 -30.53 5.53
CA GLY A 267 -10.72 -31.32 4.69
C GLY A 267 -9.99 -32.53 4.10
N SER A 268 -9.81 -32.55 2.77
CA SER A 268 -9.05 -33.59 2.05
C SER A 268 -7.63 -33.19 1.68
N SER A 269 -7.24 -31.93 1.88
CA SER A 269 -5.94 -31.40 1.45
C SER A 269 -4.96 -31.30 2.63
N ALA A 270 -3.68 -31.51 2.34
CA ALA A 270 -2.58 -31.22 3.25
C ALA A 270 -2.22 -29.74 3.18
N VAL A 271 -1.95 -29.12 4.33
CA VAL A 271 -1.55 -27.71 4.44
C VAL A 271 -0.32 -27.63 5.32
N LEU A 272 0.64 -26.78 4.94
CA LEU A 272 1.82 -26.47 5.75
C LEU A 272 1.37 -25.90 7.11
N LYS A 273 1.90 -26.44 8.20
CA LYS A 273 1.52 -26.03 9.55
C LYS A 273 2.35 -24.80 9.96
N ARG A 274 1.68 -23.69 10.22
CA ARG A 274 2.26 -22.54 10.93
C ARG A 274 2.64 -22.95 12.35
N SER A 275 3.66 -22.32 12.93
CA SER A 275 3.99 -22.54 14.34
C SER A 275 2.85 -22.06 15.25
N ASP A 276 2.64 -22.74 16.38
CA ASP A 276 1.61 -22.31 17.34
C ASP A 276 1.93 -20.91 17.91
N ALA A 277 3.23 -20.59 18.03
CA ALA A 277 3.71 -19.29 18.50
C ALA A 277 3.33 -18.14 17.55
N ILE A 278 3.41 -18.34 16.22
CA ILE A 278 3.00 -17.30 15.28
C ILE A 278 1.48 -17.16 15.22
N ASP A 279 0.72 -18.25 15.35
CA ASP A 279 -0.74 -18.19 15.45
C ASP A 279 -1.17 -17.38 16.70
N GLU A 280 -0.49 -17.56 17.84
CA GLU A 280 -0.76 -16.76 19.04
C GLU A 280 -0.37 -15.29 18.86
N ARG A 281 0.79 -15.00 18.26
CA ARG A 281 1.19 -13.61 17.96
C ARG A 281 0.17 -12.92 17.05
N ILE A 282 -0.27 -13.57 15.97
CA ILE A 282 -1.27 -13.01 15.05
C ILE A 282 -2.58 -12.69 15.80
N ARG A 283 -3.03 -13.58 16.70
CA ARG A 283 -4.22 -13.33 17.53
C ARG A 283 -4.03 -12.18 18.49
N ARG A 284 -2.91 -12.14 19.22
CA ARG A 284 -2.59 -11.08 20.18
C ARG A 284 -2.58 -9.73 19.51
N GLU A 285 -1.83 -9.58 18.43
CA GLU A 285 -1.75 -8.31 17.69
C GLU A 285 -3.09 -7.98 17.03
N GLY A 286 -3.75 -8.97 16.42
CA GLY A 286 -5.04 -8.75 15.77
C GLY A 286 -6.13 -8.29 16.75
N LYS A 287 -6.14 -8.77 18.00
CA LYS A 287 -7.06 -8.31 19.06
C LYS A 287 -6.87 -6.85 19.47
N ARG A 288 -5.74 -6.22 19.12
CA ARG A 288 -5.57 -4.77 19.30
C ARG A 288 -6.33 -3.98 18.22
N CYS A 289 -6.50 -4.58 17.04
CA CYS A 289 -7.13 -3.94 15.89
C CYS A 289 -8.66 -4.09 15.86
N VAL A 290 -9.22 -5.14 16.48
CA VAL A 290 -10.65 -5.49 16.35
C VAL A 290 -11.31 -5.87 17.67
N HIS A 291 -12.62 -5.66 17.73
CA HIS A 291 -13.48 -6.03 18.85
C HIS A 291 -14.51 -7.09 18.41
N SER A 292 -15.20 -7.72 19.36
CA SER A 292 -16.16 -8.79 19.06
C SER A 292 -17.33 -8.37 18.18
N ASP A 293 -17.62 -7.07 18.10
CA ASP A 293 -18.74 -6.50 17.39
C ASP A 293 -18.36 -5.60 16.20
N GLY A 294 -17.07 -5.48 15.84
CA GLY A 294 -16.63 -4.70 14.69
C GLY A 294 -15.28 -4.02 14.85
N VAL A 295 -15.07 -2.94 14.10
CA VAL A 295 -13.88 -2.10 14.18
C VAL A 295 -14.28 -0.81 14.89
N ARG A 296 -13.68 -0.54 16.05
CA ARG A 296 -13.97 0.65 16.86
C ARG A 296 -12.75 1.58 16.87
N SER A 297 -12.11 1.67 18.03
CA SER A 297 -10.80 2.27 18.25
C SER A 297 -9.73 1.17 18.29
N GLY A 298 -8.56 1.44 17.75
CA GLY A 298 -7.42 0.53 17.74
C GLY A 298 -6.54 0.80 16.54
N GLU A 299 -5.55 -0.06 16.35
CA GLU A 299 -4.66 -0.05 15.20
C GLU A 299 -5.42 -0.43 13.92
N SER A 300 -5.08 0.22 12.80
CA SER A 300 -5.78 0.04 11.52
C SER A 300 -5.60 -1.36 10.91
N GLY A 301 -4.71 -2.17 11.47
CA GLY A 301 -4.45 -3.55 11.05
C GLY A 301 -3.05 -4.03 11.45
N LEU A 302 -2.57 -5.07 10.77
CA LEU A 302 -1.26 -5.67 11.00
C LEU A 302 -0.29 -5.33 9.85
N LEU A 303 0.93 -4.93 10.21
CA LEU A 303 2.09 -4.93 9.32
C LEU A 303 2.90 -6.21 9.58
N TYR A 304 3.41 -6.84 8.54
CA TYR A 304 4.27 -8.01 8.69
C TYR A 304 5.44 -8.03 7.70
N VAL A 305 6.53 -8.65 8.15
CA VAL A 305 7.74 -8.92 7.37
C VAL A 305 8.06 -10.41 7.53
N MET A 306 8.03 -11.16 6.43
CA MET A 306 8.60 -12.49 6.34
C MET A 306 10.09 -12.33 6.04
N PHE A 307 10.95 -12.93 6.86
CA PHE A 307 12.40 -12.77 6.75
C PHE A 307 13.16 -14.04 7.12
N GLN A 308 14.44 -14.05 6.80
CA GLN A 308 15.42 -15.04 7.23
C GLN A 308 16.62 -14.33 7.87
N LEU A 309 17.40 -15.06 8.66
CA LEU A 309 18.52 -14.52 9.42
C LEU A 309 19.85 -15.13 8.99
N ASN A 310 20.79 -14.31 8.56
CA ASN A 310 22.15 -14.75 8.20
C ASN A 310 23.04 -15.06 9.43
N SER A 311 22.59 -14.74 10.64
CA SER A 311 23.32 -14.90 11.89
C SER A 311 22.36 -15.22 13.05
N GLU A 312 22.83 -16.00 14.03
CA GLU A 312 22.09 -16.31 15.26
C GLU A 312 21.91 -15.07 16.17
N ASN A 313 22.85 -14.11 16.12
CA ASN A 313 22.74 -12.83 16.82
C ASN A 313 22.70 -11.72 15.75
N PRO A 314 21.53 -11.46 15.15
CA PRO A 314 21.45 -10.66 13.95
C PRO A 314 21.65 -9.17 14.23
N SER A 315 22.48 -8.56 13.41
CA SER A 315 22.47 -7.12 13.16
C SER A 315 21.44 -6.78 12.08
N PRO A 316 21.14 -5.48 11.82
CA PRO A 316 20.20 -5.10 10.77
C PRO A 316 20.55 -5.64 9.37
N THR A 317 21.84 -5.82 9.08
CA THR A 317 22.32 -6.38 7.81
C THR A 317 22.17 -7.91 7.72
N ASP A 318 21.85 -8.58 8.82
CA ASP A 318 21.60 -10.02 8.85
C ASP A 318 20.12 -10.37 8.66
N VAL A 319 19.23 -9.37 8.69
CA VAL A 319 17.79 -9.54 8.44
C VAL A 319 17.54 -9.45 6.94
N VAL A 320 17.31 -10.61 6.31
CA VAL A 320 17.01 -10.73 4.88
C VAL A 320 15.49 -10.72 4.68
N PRO A 321 14.89 -9.61 4.22
CA PRO A 321 13.46 -9.57 3.94
C PRO A 321 13.14 -10.46 2.72
N ARG A 322 12.13 -11.30 2.87
CA ARG A 322 11.58 -12.12 1.77
C ARG A 322 10.23 -11.61 1.31
N TYR A 323 9.40 -11.09 2.20
CA TYR A 323 8.13 -10.48 1.82
C TYR A 323 7.67 -9.46 2.86
N ILE A 324 7.15 -8.34 2.42
CA ILE A 324 6.53 -7.32 3.28
C ILE A 324 5.06 -7.24 2.89
N GLY A 325 4.18 -7.12 3.87
CA GLY A 325 2.79 -6.85 3.55
C GLY A 325 1.96 -6.39 4.73
N LYS A 326 0.71 -6.06 4.44
CA LYS A 326 -0.28 -5.66 5.45
C LYS A 326 -1.54 -6.50 5.44
N ALA A 327 -2.29 -6.41 6.54
CA ALA A 327 -3.67 -6.87 6.66
C ALA A 327 -4.49 -5.81 7.40
N GLU A 328 -5.42 -5.16 6.70
CA GLU A 328 -6.27 -4.13 7.31
C GLU A 328 -7.44 -4.76 8.08
N ALA A 329 -7.71 -4.21 9.26
CA ALA A 329 -8.83 -4.58 10.13
C ALA A 329 -10.16 -4.17 9.51
N TYR A 330 -10.17 -2.99 8.89
CA TYR A 330 -11.29 -2.53 8.10
C TYR A 330 -11.31 -3.26 6.75
N GLY A 331 -12.45 -3.88 6.44
CA GLY A 331 -12.62 -4.58 5.17
C GLY A 331 -12.87 -3.62 4.03
N LYS A 332 -12.54 -4.03 2.80
CA LYS A 332 -13.06 -3.34 1.62
C LYS A 332 -14.59 -3.40 1.66
N LYS A 333 -15.17 -4.60 1.61
CA LYS A 333 -16.63 -4.81 1.46
C LYS A 333 -17.50 -4.61 2.71
N ASN A 334 -16.95 -4.92 3.87
CA ASN A 334 -17.65 -4.88 5.15
C ASN A 334 -16.79 -4.07 6.13
N GLU A 335 -17.41 -3.47 7.14
CA GLU A 335 -16.68 -2.81 8.23
C GLU A 335 -15.56 -3.71 8.77
N LEU A 336 -15.90 -4.95 9.15
CA LEU A 336 -14.91 -5.93 9.59
C LEU A 336 -14.34 -6.73 8.41
N SER A 337 -13.03 -6.71 8.26
CA SER A 337 -12.27 -7.51 7.30
C SER A 337 -12.41 -9.00 7.58
N ALA A 338 -12.63 -9.80 6.53
CA ALA A 338 -12.66 -11.26 6.61
C ALA A 338 -11.35 -11.86 7.19
N ASN A 339 -10.24 -11.11 7.12
CA ASN A 339 -8.97 -11.51 7.73
C ASN A 339 -9.00 -11.49 9.27
N PHE A 340 -9.92 -10.74 9.88
CA PHE A 340 -10.00 -10.53 11.32
C PHE A 340 -11.27 -11.13 11.95
N GLU A 341 -12.22 -11.65 11.17
CA GLU A 341 -13.48 -12.19 11.70
C GLU A 341 -13.30 -13.27 12.78
N GLU A 342 -12.37 -14.20 12.57
CA GLU A 342 -12.09 -15.26 13.55
C GLU A 342 -11.42 -14.70 14.82
N ILE A 343 -10.57 -13.67 14.67
CA ILE A 343 -9.86 -13.01 15.77
C ILE A 343 -10.86 -12.22 16.62
N ALA A 344 -11.71 -11.41 15.98
CA ALA A 344 -12.76 -10.64 16.62
C ALA A 344 -13.72 -11.51 17.43
N LYS A 345 -14.14 -12.64 16.87
CA LYS A 345 -15.10 -13.57 17.50
C LYS A 345 -14.44 -14.57 18.46
N ASP A 346 -13.13 -14.44 18.70
CA ASP A 346 -12.32 -15.35 19.53
C ASP A 346 -12.50 -16.83 19.17
N ARG A 347 -12.54 -17.11 17.85
CA ARG A 347 -12.71 -18.46 17.29
C ARG A 347 -11.38 -19.02 16.83
N SER A 348 -11.24 -20.34 16.90
CA SER A 348 -10.01 -21.05 16.51
C SER A 348 -9.80 -21.17 15.01
N GLY A 349 -10.73 -20.70 14.17
CA GLY A 349 -10.60 -20.75 12.72
C GLY A 349 -9.41 -19.94 12.21
N THR A 350 -8.72 -20.45 11.19
CA THR A 350 -7.51 -19.84 10.61
C THR A 350 -7.56 -19.75 9.09
N ARG A 351 -8.76 -19.81 8.48
CA ARG A 351 -8.90 -19.82 7.01
C ARG A 351 -8.36 -18.54 6.36
N SER A 352 -8.75 -17.36 6.87
CA SER A 352 -8.35 -16.05 6.31
C SER A 352 -7.23 -15.37 7.10
N PHE A 353 -7.34 -15.41 8.43
CA PHE A 353 -6.33 -15.16 9.45
C PHE A 353 -5.22 -14.17 9.09
N ALA A 354 -5.54 -12.88 9.13
CA ALA A 354 -4.59 -11.78 8.91
C ALA A 354 -3.74 -11.91 7.63
N ARG A 355 -4.32 -12.41 6.54
CA ARG A 355 -3.63 -12.75 5.27
C ARG A 355 -2.78 -14.02 5.29
N TRP A 356 -2.45 -14.56 6.46
CA TRP A 356 -1.62 -15.74 6.68
C TRP A 356 -2.42 -17.06 6.79
N GLY A 357 -3.71 -17.03 6.49
CA GLY A 357 -4.60 -18.18 6.65
C GLY A 357 -4.36 -19.37 5.72
N ASP A 358 -5.02 -20.47 6.05
CA ASP A 358 -4.89 -21.79 5.40
C ASP A 358 -5.74 -21.96 4.13
N GLY A 359 -6.60 -20.98 3.81
CA GLY A 359 -7.44 -21.07 2.61
C GLY A 359 -6.69 -20.71 1.33
N ASN A 360 -7.23 -21.15 0.20
CA ASN A 360 -6.67 -21.02 -1.15
C ASN A 360 -6.61 -19.61 -1.79
N TYR A 361 -6.74 -18.56 -0.96
CA TYR A 361 -6.62 -17.14 -1.34
C TYR A 361 -5.73 -16.35 -0.37
N TRP A 362 -5.04 -17.06 0.53
CA TRP A 362 -4.22 -16.52 1.62
C TRP A 362 -2.84 -17.16 1.58
N HIS A 363 -1.84 -16.51 2.20
CA HIS A 363 -0.43 -16.79 1.96
C HIS A 363 -0.06 -18.26 2.18
N VAL A 364 -0.45 -18.85 3.32
CA VAL A 364 -0.10 -20.23 3.66
C VAL A 364 -0.88 -21.24 2.81
N GLY A 365 -2.16 -20.99 2.57
CA GLY A 365 -2.96 -21.87 1.71
C GLY A 365 -2.44 -21.92 0.27
N GLU A 366 -2.21 -20.77 -0.37
CA GLU A 366 -1.68 -20.73 -1.75
C GLU A 366 -0.26 -21.30 -1.86
N LEU A 367 0.58 -21.10 -0.83
CA LEU A 367 1.89 -21.71 -0.75
C LEU A 367 1.80 -23.22 -0.61
N SER A 368 0.89 -23.72 0.24
CA SER A 368 0.66 -25.16 0.42
C SER A 368 0.19 -25.80 -0.88
N GLU A 369 -0.81 -25.20 -1.55
CA GLU A 369 -1.27 -25.66 -2.87
C GLU A 369 -0.13 -25.71 -3.89
N THR A 370 0.84 -24.79 -3.80
CA THR A 370 2.02 -24.81 -4.69
C THR A 370 2.99 -25.93 -4.31
N VAL A 371 3.31 -26.08 -3.03
CA VAL A 371 4.26 -27.10 -2.53
C VAL A 371 3.74 -28.52 -2.80
N PHE A 372 2.43 -28.74 -2.71
CA PHE A 372 1.78 -30.02 -3.01
C PHE A 372 1.30 -30.15 -4.47
N GLY A 373 1.65 -29.21 -5.34
CA GLY A 373 1.44 -29.34 -6.79
C GLY A 373 -0.01 -29.18 -7.26
N GLU A 374 -0.89 -28.59 -6.45
CA GLU A 374 -2.26 -28.23 -6.83
C GLU A 374 -2.31 -26.95 -7.69
N THR A 375 -1.40 -25.99 -7.45
CA THR A 375 -1.29 -24.75 -8.22
C THR A 375 0.16 -24.30 -8.41
N SER A 376 0.39 -23.18 -9.10
CA SER A 376 1.70 -22.53 -9.25
C SER A 376 1.71 -21.06 -8.82
N LYS A 377 0.67 -20.60 -8.11
CA LYS A 377 0.50 -19.17 -7.78
C LYS A 377 1.62 -18.61 -6.90
N LYS A 378 2.21 -19.46 -6.04
CA LYS A 378 3.30 -19.10 -5.12
C LYS A 378 4.60 -19.81 -5.52
N LEU A 379 4.81 -20.05 -6.82
CA LEU A 379 5.99 -20.75 -7.34
C LEU A 379 7.30 -20.11 -6.90
N SER A 380 7.39 -18.78 -6.93
CA SER A 380 8.60 -18.09 -6.47
C SER A 380 8.85 -18.34 -4.99
N TRP A 381 7.84 -18.26 -4.13
CA TRP A 381 7.99 -18.57 -2.71
C TRP A 381 8.40 -20.02 -2.47
N ALA A 382 7.79 -20.98 -3.16
CA ALA A 382 8.15 -22.39 -3.01
C ALA A 382 9.61 -22.64 -3.44
N SER A 383 10.02 -22.09 -4.59
CA SER A 383 11.38 -22.19 -5.14
C SER A 383 12.45 -21.59 -4.24
N GLU A 384 12.08 -20.60 -3.42
CA GLU A 384 13.01 -19.74 -2.70
C GLU A 384 13.06 -20.05 -1.19
N LEU A 385 12.08 -20.80 -0.68
CA LEU A 385 11.97 -21.17 0.74
C LEU A 385 12.21 -22.67 0.99
N PHE A 386 11.99 -23.53 0.00
CA PHE A 386 11.99 -24.99 0.18
C PHE A 386 12.98 -25.70 -0.73
N GLU A 387 13.57 -26.79 -0.22
CA GLU A 387 14.33 -27.71 -1.06
C GLU A 387 13.41 -28.41 -2.08
N GLN A 388 13.88 -28.51 -3.32
CA GLN A 388 13.14 -29.07 -4.45
C GLN A 388 12.53 -30.45 -4.17
N GLY A 389 11.22 -30.61 -4.39
CA GLY A 389 10.54 -31.89 -4.20
C GLY A 389 10.22 -32.22 -2.75
N THR A 390 10.43 -31.29 -1.82
CA THR A 390 10.28 -31.54 -0.38
C THR A 390 9.48 -30.43 0.32
N ARG A 391 9.17 -30.67 1.60
CA ARG A 391 8.64 -29.65 2.53
C ARG A 391 9.71 -29.15 3.51
N GLN A 392 10.99 -29.41 3.22
CA GLN A 392 12.12 -28.96 4.02
C GLN A 392 12.48 -27.53 3.63
N LEU A 393 12.63 -26.65 4.62
CA LEU A 393 13.05 -25.28 4.36
C LEU A 393 14.56 -25.26 4.04
N GLU A 394 14.96 -24.42 3.10
CA GLU A 394 16.40 -24.17 2.86
C GLU A 394 17.05 -23.45 4.06
N GLN A 395 16.25 -22.63 4.75
CA GLN A 395 16.64 -21.88 5.95
C GLN A 395 15.39 -21.56 6.77
N GLN A 396 15.56 -21.52 8.10
CA GLN A 396 14.48 -21.13 9.00
C GLN A 396 13.87 -19.80 8.58
N THR A 397 12.56 -19.82 8.33
CA THR A 397 11.79 -18.65 7.93
C THR A 397 11.01 -18.12 9.12
N TYR A 398 11.07 -16.82 9.34
CA TYR A 398 10.45 -16.12 10.46
C TYR A 398 9.39 -15.13 9.97
N LEU A 399 8.46 -14.78 10.86
CA LEU A 399 7.46 -13.75 10.61
C LEU A 399 7.47 -12.73 11.75
N TRP A 400 7.92 -11.52 11.46
CA TRP A 400 7.67 -10.37 12.34
C TRP A 400 6.32 -9.79 11.97
N ILE A 401 5.40 -9.71 12.93
CA ILE A 401 4.07 -9.14 12.72
C ILE A 401 3.65 -8.34 13.94
N ARG A 402 3.11 -7.14 13.70
CA ARG A 402 2.67 -6.20 14.73
C ARG A 402 1.39 -5.49 14.33
N ALA A 403 0.55 -5.19 15.32
CA ALA A 403 -0.49 -4.20 15.14
C ALA A 403 0.19 -2.86 14.86
N TRP A 404 -0.14 -2.27 13.71
CA TRP A 404 0.57 -1.08 13.26
C TRP A 404 0.09 0.15 14.03
N ASP A 405 1.00 0.64 14.86
CA ASP A 405 0.80 1.82 15.69
C ASP A 405 1.92 2.82 15.40
N PRO A 406 1.62 3.95 14.73
CA PRO A 406 2.62 4.97 14.40
C PRO A 406 3.29 5.62 15.63
N ASP A 407 2.69 5.49 16.82
CA ASP A 407 3.27 5.98 18.07
C ASP A 407 4.41 5.06 18.54
N THR A 408 4.31 3.76 18.24
CA THR A 408 5.24 2.71 18.68
C THR A 408 6.28 2.38 17.62
N TYR A 409 5.88 2.41 16.33
CA TYR A 409 6.73 2.03 15.20
C TYR A 409 6.95 3.22 14.28
N PRO A 410 8.20 3.60 14.03
CA PRO A 410 8.48 4.76 13.20
C PRO A 410 8.24 4.47 11.73
N GLY A 411 7.78 5.49 11.01
CA GLY A 411 7.77 5.44 9.55
C GLY A 411 9.20 5.51 8.99
N PRO A 412 9.46 4.83 7.87
CA PRO A 412 10.83 4.52 7.45
C PRO A 412 11.60 5.71 6.85
N TYR A 413 10.91 6.81 6.56
CA TYR A 413 11.51 8.05 6.06
C TYR A 413 11.58 9.17 7.12
N GLY A 414 11.36 8.83 8.40
CA GLY A 414 11.38 9.80 9.51
C GLY A 414 10.05 10.54 9.72
N TYR A 415 9.02 10.15 9.00
CA TYR A 415 7.66 10.70 9.14
C TYR A 415 6.72 9.60 9.64
N PRO A 416 5.81 9.89 10.58
CA PRO A 416 4.72 8.98 10.94
C PRO A 416 3.95 8.56 9.69
N ALA A 417 3.66 7.28 9.56
CA ALA A 417 2.95 6.71 8.42
C ALA A 417 1.82 5.81 8.90
N TYR A 418 0.66 5.86 8.25
CA TYR A 418 -0.41 4.89 8.50
C TYR A 418 -0.11 3.55 7.82
N LEU A 419 -0.86 2.51 8.19
CA LEU A 419 -0.60 1.14 7.71
C LEU A 419 -0.61 1.04 6.18
N ALA A 420 -1.52 1.76 5.53
CA ALA A 420 -1.65 1.70 4.09
C ALA A 420 -0.53 2.42 3.33
N GLU A 421 0.11 3.40 3.96
CA GLU A 421 1.29 4.13 3.45
C GLU A 421 2.59 3.36 3.76
N VAL A 422 2.73 2.76 4.94
CA VAL A 422 4.04 2.22 5.37
C VAL A 422 4.50 1.01 4.55
N GLU A 423 3.57 0.16 4.09
CA GLU A 423 3.88 -1.04 3.29
C GLU A 423 4.69 -0.70 2.01
N PRO A 424 4.19 0.12 1.07
CA PRO A 424 4.95 0.46 -0.14
C PRO A 424 6.26 1.20 0.17
N LEU A 425 6.31 2.01 1.24
CA LEU A 425 7.54 2.68 1.65
C LEU A 425 8.62 1.67 2.07
N LEU A 426 8.26 0.67 2.87
CA LEU A 426 9.18 -0.38 3.31
C LEU A 426 9.58 -1.31 2.17
N VAL A 427 8.66 -1.64 1.26
CA VAL A 427 8.98 -2.41 0.04
C VAL A 427 10.03 -1.68 -0.79
N GLY A 428 9.89 -0.37 -1.00
CA GLY A 428 10.86 0.43 -1.76
C GLY A 428 12.26 0.50 -1.12
N LEU A 429 12.34 0.51 0.22
CA LEU A 429 13.61 0.45 0.96
C LEU A 429 14.23 -0.96 0.93
N ALA A 430 13.43 -1.99 1.20
CA ALA A 430 13.86 -3.38 1.19
C ALA A 430 14.32 -3.82 -0.19
N TYR A 431 13.66 -3.37 -1.26
CA TYR A 431 14.08 -3.60 -2.64
C TYR A 431 15.47 -3.03 -2.91
N GLU A 432 15.78 -1.82 -2.43
CA GLU A 432 17.11 -1.25 -2.61
C GLU A 432 18.18 -2.04 -1.84
N ALA A 433 17.86 -2.45 -0.61
CA ALA A 433 18.79 -3.17 0.25
C ALA A 433 19.01 -4.63 -0.19
N TRP A 434 17.97 -5.27 -0.75
CA TRP A 434 17.91 -6.69 -1.05
C TRP A 434 17.20 -6.98 -2.39
N PRO A 435 17.69 -6.42 -3.52
CA PRO A 435 16.99 -6.45 -4.80
C PRO A 435 16.79 -7.86 -5.38
N ASP A 436 17.59 -8.80 -4.93
CA ASP A 436 17.62 -10.20 -5.37
C ASP A 436 16.73 -11.14 -4.54
N TYR A 437 16.26 -10.72 -3.36
CA TYR A 437 15.65 -11.62 -2.36
C TYR A 437 14.17 -11.33 -2.11
N LEU A 438 13.69 -10.14 -2.45
CA LEU A 438 12.33 -9.71 -2.16
C LEU A 438 11.31 -10.37 -3.11
N LEU A 439 10.27 -10.99 -2.55
CA LEU A 439 9.22 -11.71 -3.28
C LEU A 439 7.97 -10.85 -3.53
N ASN A 440 8.06 -9.54 -3.31
CA ASN A 440 7.02 -8.53 -3.61
C ASN A 440 6.98 -8.18 -5.11
N HIS A 441 6.94 -9.19 -5.98
CA HIS A 441 7.19 -9.06 -7.43
C HIS A 441 6.35 -7.98 -8.15
N ASN A 442 5.10 -7.77 -7.72
CA ASN A 442 4.18 -6.80 -8.34
C ASN A 442 4.34 -5.37 -7.82
N GLU A 443 5.14 -5.17 -6.77
CA GLU A 443 5.29 -3.90 -6.05
C GLU A 443 6.70 -3.30 -6.25
N VAL A 444 7.55 -3.97 -7.04
CA VAL A 444 8.90 -3.54 -7.44
C VAL A 444 8.96 -3.39 -8.97
N PRO A 445 9.99 -2.74 -9.54
CA PRO A 445 10.14 -2.60 -10.99
C PRO A 445 10.06 -3.95 -11.73
N GLY A 446 9.48 -3.95 -12.93
CA GLY A 446 9.31 -5.18 -13.72
C GLY A 446 10.64 -5.85 -14.11
N ASP A 447 11.70 -5.06 -14.20
CA ASP A 447 13.08 -5.47 -14.47
C ASP A 447 13.93 -5.67 -13.19
N ALA A 448 13.30 -5.62 -12.01
CA ALA A 448 13.97 -5.91 -10.74
C ALA A 448 14.68 -7.28 -10.80
N PRO A 449 15.87 -7.44 -10.17
CA PRO A 449 16.57 -8.72 -10.18
C PRO A 449 15.72 -9.90 -9.69
N ALA A 450 14.93 -9.72 -8.62
CA ALA A 450 13.98 -10.71 -8.13
C ALA A 450 12.87 -11.10 -9.15
N ASN A 451 12.55 -10.23 -10.10
CA ASN A 451 11.57 -10.50 -11.18
C ASN A 451 12.20 -11.17 -12.41
N SER A 452 13.53 -11.13 -12.54
CA SER A 452 14.26 -11.69 -13.68
C SER A 452 14.58 -13.19 -13.55
N ARG A 453 14.36 -13.77 -12.36
CA ARG A 453 14.67 -15.17 -12.07
C ARG A 453 13.61 -16.10 -12.66
N GLU A 454 14.06 -17.21 -13.24
CA GLU A 454 13.19 -18.34 -13.54
C GLU A 454 13.00 -19.16 -12.26
N PHE A 455 11.77 -19.16 -11.73
CA PHE A 455 11.43 -19.96 -10.56
C PHE A 455 10.98 -21.35 -10.99
N GLU A 456 11.56 -22.37 -10.38
CA GLU A 456 11.16 -23.76 -10.56
C GLU A 456 11.00 -24.41 -9.19
N PHE A 457 9.95 -25.22 -9.04
CA PHE A 457 9.76 -26.02 -7.85
C PHE A 457 9.14 -27.35 -8.25
N ARG A 458 9.80 -28.46 -7.90
CA ARG A 458 9.19 -29.79 -7.99
C ARG A 458 8.25 -29.96 -6.79
N PRO A 459 6.96 -30.23 -7.00
CA PRO A 459 6.05 -30.53 -5.90
C PRO A 459 6.51 -31.73 -5.08
N VAL A 460 6.06 -31.79 -3.84
CA VAL A 460 6.28 -32.95 -2.97
C VAL A 460 5.62 -34.18 -3.60
N GLU A 461 6.41 -35.20 -3.91
CA GLU A 461 5.88 -36.50 -4.31
C GLU A 461 5.51 -37.27 -3.03
N ASP A 462 4.20 -37.53 -2.83
CA ASP A 462 3.63 -38.21 -1.67
C ASP A 462 4.53 -39.34 -1.11
N CYS A 463 5.11 -39.13 0.07
CA CYS A 463 5.37 -40.24 0.98
C CYS A 463 4.16 -40.31 1.91
N HIS A 464 3.23 -41.22 1.61
CA HIS A 464 2.17 -41.65 2.52
C HIS A 464 2.67 -41.89 3.94
#